data_AF-A0A699YZD9-F1
#
_entry.id   AF-A0A699YZD9-F1
#
_cell.length_a   1.000
_cell.length_b   1.000
_cell.length_c   1.000
_cell.angle_alpha   90.00
_cell.angle_beta   90.00
_cell.angle_gamma   90.00
#
_symmetry.space_group_name_H-M   'P 1'
#
loop_
_entity.id
_entity.type
_entity.pdbx_description
1 polymer ?
#
loop_
_entity_poly.entity_id
_entity_poly.type
_entity_poly.pdbx_seq_one_letter_code
_entity_poly.pdbx_strand_id
1 'polypeptide(L)'
;AAKTVAASLGAGLFRIALMPVDAMKTIMQVEGKKGLPSLVAKVQKGGPTVLYHGALAASAATFVGHYPWFAVYNTLNDVLPKYDELSKRLLRSAFIGFCSSFVSDCCSNSIRVIKTAKQASTVPVTYTAVVQEIIKKDGVAGLMGRGLGTKLVTNGIQGILFSVLWRLGQ
;
A
#
# COMPACT_ATOMS: atom_id res chain seq x y z
N ALA A 1 -19.48 -6.15 5.18
CA ALA A 1 -18.59 -5.47 6.15
C ALA A 1 -17.69 -6.45 6.93
N ALA A 2 -18.23 -7.35 7.78
CA ALA A 2 -17.42 -8.23 8.64
C ALA A 2 -16.37 -9.07 7.90
N LYS A 3 -16.74 -9.72 6.78
CA LYS A 3 -15.80 -10.48 5.92
C LYS A 3 -14.64 -9.61 5.40
N THR A 4 -14.94 -8.38 5.00
CA THR A 4 -13.94 -7.43 4.48
C THR A 4 -12.99 -6.95 5.57
N VAL A 5 -13.49 -6.71 6.78
CA VAL A 5 -12.65 -6.35 7.94
C VAL A 5 -11.72 -7.51 8.29
N ALA A 6 -12.26 -8.73 8.42
CA ALA A 6 -11.46 -9.92 8.71
C ALA A 6 -10.39 -10.18 7.65
N ALA A 7 -10.74 -10.07 6.36
CA ALA A 7 -9.78 -10.19 5.26
C ALA A 7 -8.68 -9.12 5.33
N SER A 8 -9.03 -7.88 5.67
CA SER A 8 -8.07 -6.78 5.79
C SER A 8 -7.14 -6.94 7.00
N LEU A 9 -7.64 -7.46 8.12
CA LEU A 9 -6.83 -7.85 9.27
C LEU A 9 -5.87 -8.99 8.91
N GLY A 10 -6.36 -10.03 8.24
CA GLY A 10 -5.54 -11.14 7.75
C GLY A 10 -4.43 -10.66 6.83
N ALA A 11 -4.75 -9.78 5.86
CA ALA A 11 -3.76 -9.17 4.98
C ALA A 11 -2.71 -8.34 5.75
N GLY A 12 -3.14 -7.58 6.76
CA GLY A 12 -2.25 -6.83 7.64
C GLY A 12 -1.30 -7.73 8.44
N LEU A 13 -1.80 -8.83 9.01
CA LEU A 13 -0.98 -9.80 9.75
C LEU A 13 0.00 -10.54 8.83
N PHE A 14 -0.47 -10.97 7.66
CA PHE A 14 0.39 -11.59 6.66
C PHE A 14 1.52 -10.66 6.21
N ARG A 15 1.25 -9.34 6.17
CA ARG A 15 2.28 -8.35 5.86
C ARG A 15 3.42 -8.31 6.87
N ILE A 16 3.14 -8.60 8.14
CA ILE A 16 4.17 -8.69 9.19
C ILE A 16 5.08 -9.89 8.92
N ALA A 17 4.51 -11.04 8.57
CA ALA A 17 5.28 -12.24 8.23
C ALA A 17 6.22 -12.03 7.03
N LEU A 18 5.81 -11.19 6.06
CA LEU A 18 6.62 -10.87 4.88
C LEU A 18 7.66 -9.75 5.09
N MET A 19 7.75 -9.16 6.28
CA MET A 19 8.67 -8.03 6.53
C MET A 19 10.15 -8.34 6.25
N PRO A 20 10.70 -9.52 6.56
CA PRO A 20 12.08 -9.84 6.19
C PRO A 20 12.36 -9.71 4.70
N VAL A 21 11.44 -10.20 3.86
CA VAL A 21 11.54 -10.10 2.40
C VAL A 21 11.40 -8.66 1.92
N ASP A 22 10.48 -7.90 2.52
CA ASP A 22 10.29 -6.49 2.21
C ASP A 22 11.50 -5.64 2.61
N ALA A 23 12.14 -5.94 3.73
CA ALA A 23 13.36 -5.28 4.19
C ALA A 23 14.52 -5.53 3.23
N MET A 24 14.71 -6.79 2.79
CA MET A 24 15.69 -7.16 1.75
C MET A 24 15.42 -6.42 0.43
N LYS A 25 14.17 -6.45 -0.05
CA LYS A 25 13.79 -5.72 -1.28
C LYS A 25 14.09 -4.23 -1.16
N THR A 26 13.66 -3.60 -0.07
CA THR A 26 13.73 -2.15 0.11
C THR A 26 15.19 -1.67 0.17
N ILE A 27 16.05 -2.37 0.92
CA ILE A 27 17.45 -1.97 1.02
C ILE A 27 18.21 -2.19 -0.30
N MET A 28 17.87 -3.23 -1.06
CA MET A 28 18.42 -3.43 -2.42
C MET A 28 17.95 -2.36 -3.40
N GLN A 29 16.71 -1.87 -3.28
CA GLN A 29 16.19 -0.79 -4.12
C GLN A 29 16.85 0.57 -3.84
N VAL A 30 17.24 0.84 -2.59
CA VAL A 30 17.85 2.11 -2.18
C VAL A 30 19.36 2.10 -2.38
N GLU A 31 20.04 1.06 -1.92
CA GLU A 31 21.51 0.98 -1.88
C GLU A 31 22.12 0.25 -3.10
N GLY A 32 21.27 -0.29 -3.98
CA GLY A 32 21.70 -1.03 -5.17
C GLY A 32 22.65 -2.19 -4.82
N LYS A 33 23.84 -2.18 -5.44
CA LYS A 33 24.87 -3.22 -5.28
C LYS A 33 25.34 -3.39 -3.82
N LYS A 34 25.19 -2.37 -2.97
CA LYS A 34 25.59 -2.42 -1.55
C LYS A 34 24.46 -2.88 -0.62
N GLY A 35 23.26 -3.13 -1.12
CA GLY A 35 22.07 -3.41 -0.30
C GLY A 35 22.19 -4.66 0.58
N LEU A 36 22.56 -5.81 0.00
CA LEU A 36 22.71 -7.06 0.77
C LEU A 36 23.85 -6.98 1.81
N PRO A 37 25.07 -6.55 1.46
CA PRO A 37 26.13 -6.36 2.46
C PRO A 37 25.72 -5.43 3.61
N SER A 38 25.04 -4.32 3.29
CA SER A 38 24.56 -3.37 4.30
C SER A 38 23.48 -3.96 5.20
N LEU A 39 22.59 -4.80 4.66
CA LEU A 39 21.59 -5.50 5.46
C LEU A 39 22.23 -6.49 6.43
N VAL A 40 23.19 -7.29 5.93
CA VAL A 40 23.92 -8.27 6.75
C VAL A 40 24.63 -7.56 7.90
N ALA A 41 25.34 -6.47 7.64
CA ALA A 41 25.98 -5.67 8.67
C ALA A 41 24.97 -5.14 9.71
N LYS A 42 23.78 -4.71 9.26
CA LYS A 42 22.71 -4.21 10.13
C LYS A 42 22.14 -5.32 11.03
N VAL A 43 21.93 -6.52 10.48
CA VAL A 43 21.47 -7.70 11.23
C VAL A 43 22.54 -8.19 12.20
N GLN A 44 23.82 -8.18 11.80
CA GLN A 44 24.93 -8.53 12.70
C GLN A 44 25.04 -7.59 13.90
N LYS A 45 24.80 -6.29 13.69
CA LYS A 45 24.89 -5.27 14.75
C LYS A 45 23.64 -5.22 15.64
N GLY A 46 22.45 -5.36 15.07
CA GLY A 46 21.17 -5.14 15.77
C GLY A 46 20.32 -6.39 16.00
N GLY A 47 20.78 -7.56 15.54
CA GLY A 47 20.04 -8.82 15.59
C GLY A 47 18.96 -8.96 14.51
N PRO A 48 18.27 -10.12 14.47
CA PRO A 48 17.27 -10.44 13.45
C PRO A 48 16.00 -9.58 13.53
N THR A 49 15.71 -8.96 14.68
CA THR A 49 14.55 -8.08 14.88
C THR A 49 14.59 -6.83 13.99
N VAL A 50 15.78 -6.44 13.52
CA VAL A 50 15.99 -5.35 12.54
C VAL A 50 15.16 -5.56 11.26
N LEU A 51 14.95 -6.81 10.84
CA LEU A 51 14.17 -7.15 9.66
C LEU A 51 12.67 -6.81 9.80
N TYR A 52 12.20 -6.62 11.04
CA TYR A 52 10.81 -6.26 11.35
C TYR A 52 10.64 -4.78 11.66
N HIS A 53 11.69 -3.96 11.52
CA HIS A 53 11.56 -2.52 11.72
C HIS A 53 10.53 -1.92 10.75
N GLY A 54 9.49 -1.32 11.31
CA GLY A 54 8.37 -0.75 10.53
C GLY A 54 7.24 -1.74 10.19
N ALA A 55 7.28 -2.97 10.73
CA ALA A 55 6.26 -4.00 10.48
C ALA A 55 4.83 -3.55 10.79
N LEU A 56 4.62 -2.92 11.95
CA LEU A 56 3.30 -2.45 12.36
C LEU A 56 2.77 -1.34 11.44
N ALA A 57 3.63 -0.43 11.00
CA ALA A 57 3.22 0.60 10.05
C ALA A 57 2.94 0.02 8.65
N ALA A 58 3.72 -0.97 8.21
CA ALA A 58 3.43 -1.69 6.97
C ALA A 58 2.09 -2.45 7.06
N SER A 59 1.82 -3.08 8.20
CA SER A 59 0.55 -3.76 8.49
C SER A 59 -0.64 -2.79 8.47
N ALA A 60 -0.53 -1.67 9.19
CA ALA A 60 -1.56 -0.62 9.20
C ALA A 60 -1.79 -0.02 7.81
N ALA A 61 -0.72 0.25 7.05
CA ALA A 61 -0.84 0.74 5.68
C ALA A 61 -1.54 -0.28 4.76
N THR A 62 -1.26 -1.57 4.92
CA THR A 62 -1.97 -2.63 4.21
C THR A 62 -3.44 -2.65 4.57
N PHE A 63 -3.79 -2.59 5.86
CA PHE A 63 -5.17 -2.57 6.30
C PHE A 63 -5.94 -1.36 5.71
N VAL A 64 -5.39 -0.15 5.84
CA VAL A 64 -6.03 1.10 5.41
C VAL A 64 -6.11 1.22 3.88
N GLY A 65 -5.26 0.51 3.12
CA GLY A 65 -5.45 0.38 1.66
C GLY A 65 -6.45 -0.70 1.29
N HIS A 66 -6.32 -1.88 1.89
CA HIS A 66 -7.10 -3.07 1.54
C HIS A 66 -8.58 -2.92 1.89
N TYR A 67 -8.89 -2.38 3.07
CA TYR A 67 -10.28 -2.28 3.52
C TYR A 67 -11.13 -1.35 2.62
N PRO A 68 -10.73 -0.09 2.34
CA PRO A 68 -11.50 0.79 1.46
C PRO A 68 -11.60 0.25 0.04
N TRP A 69 -10.54 -0.38 -0.49
CA TRP A 69 -10.56 -0.98 -1.83
C TRP A 69 -11.70 -2.00 -1.94
N PHE A 70 -11.74 -2.99 -1.03
CA PHE A 70 -12.76 -4.02 -1.07
C PHE A 70 -14.14 -3.52 -0.64
N ALA A 71 -14.23 -2.50 0.21
CA ALA A 71 -15.51 -1.89 0.54
C ALA A 71 -16.16 -1.27 -0.71
N VAL A 72 -15.39 -0.48 -1.47
CA VAL A 72 -15.86 0.14 -2.72
C VAL A 72 -16.14 -0.92 -3.78
N TYR A 73 -15.23 -1.90 -3.94
CA TYR A 73 -15.41 -2.98 -4.90
C TYR A 73 -16.71 -3.74 -4.66
N ASN A 74 -16.95 -4.19 -3.43
CA ASN A 74 -18.16 -4.94 -3.08
C ASN A 74 -19.43 -4.11 -3.25
N THR A 75 -19.39 -2.83 -2.86
CA THR A 75 -20.54 -1.92 -2.97
C THR A 75 -20.90 -1.68 -4.44
N LEU A 76 -19.93 -1.30 -5.28
CA LEU A 76 -20.18 -1.08 -6.70
C LEU A 76 -20.54 -2.37 -7.43
N ASN A 77 -19.98 -3.51 -7.01
CA ASN A 77 -20.32 -4.80 -7.59
C ASN A 77 -21.76 -5.24 -7.25
N ASP A 78 -22.35 -4.75 -6.18
CA ASP A 78 -23.74 -5.03 -5.80
C ASP A 78 -24.73 -4.06 -6.49
N VAL A 79 -24.39 -2.77 -6.51
CA VAL A 79 -25.28 -1.71 -7.02
C VAL A 79 -25.28 -1.60 -8.55
N LEU A 80 -24.14 -1.83 -9.21
CA LEU A 80 -24.07 -1.67 -10.67
C LEU A 80 -24.74 -2.84 -11.40
N PRO A 81 -25.52 -2.56 -12.46
CA PRO A 81 -26.21 -3.58 -13.25
C PRO A 81 -25.22 -4.62 -13.79
N LYS A 82 -25.69 -5.87 -13.85
CA LYS A 82 -24.94 -7.01 -14.39
C LYS A 82 -25.29 -7.15 -15.87
N TYR A 83 -24.29 -7.53 -16.66
CA TYR A 83 -24.42 -7.70 -18.09
C TYR A 83 -23.95 -9.11 -18.47
N ASP A 84 -24.54 -9.69 -19.50
CA ASP A 84 -24.12 -10.99 -20.03
C ASP A 84 -22.99 -10.84 -21.05
N GLU A 85 -23.03 -9.77 -21.85
CA GLU A 85 -22.01 -9.43 -22.83
C GLU A 85 -20.64 -9.24 -22.17
N LEU A 86 -19.63 -9.94 -22.71
CA LEU A 86 -18.27 -9.93 -22.18
C LEU A 86 -17.69 -8.51 -22.13
N SER A 87 -17.82 -7.73 -23.21
CA SER A 87 -17.30 -6.36 -23.29
C SER A 87 -17.86 -5.46 -22.17
N LYS A 88 -19.18 -5.50 -21.94
CA LYS A 88 -19.85 -4.74 -20.87
C LYS A 88 -19.46 -5.24 -19.48
N ARG A 89 -19.28 -6.55 -19.29
CA ARG A 89 -18.75 -7.13 -18.03
C ARG A 89 -17.34 -6.65 -17.73
N LEU A 90 -16.46 -6.63 -18.73
CA LEU A 90 -15.07 -6.19 -18.57
C LEU A 90 -15.00 -4.69 -18.30
N LEU A 91 -15.76 -3.88 -19.04
CA LEU A 91 -15.83 -2.43 -18.81
C LEU A 91 -16.32 -2.10 -17.40
N ARG A 92 -17.38 -2.79 -16.95
CA ARG A 92 -17.89 -2.68 -15.57
C ARG A 92 -16.81 -3.04 -14.55
N SER A 93 -16.11 -4.15 -14.76
CA SER A 93 -15.06 -4.61 -13.83
C SER A 93 -13.89 -3.64 -13.79
N ALA A 94 -13.49 -3.10 -14.93
CA ALA A 94 -12.47 -2.05 -15.05
C ALA A 94 -12.86 -0.80 -14.26
N PHE A 95 -14.09 -0.32 -14.44
CA PHE A 95 -14.62 0.85 -13.72
C PHE A 95 -14.62 0.63 -12.20
N ILE A 96 -15.13 -0.51 -11.73
CA ILE A 96 -15.12 -0.87 -10.30
C ILE A 96 -13.69 -0.90 -9.77
N GLY A 97 -12.77 -1.54 -10.48
CA GLY A 97 -11.35 -1.62 -10.12
C GLY A 97 -10.69 -0.25 -9.99
N PHE A 98 -10.96 0.64 -10.94
CA PHE A 98 -10.46 2.01 -10.93
C PHE A 98 -10.98 2.79 -9.71
N CYS A 99 -12.30 2.80 -9.47
CA CYS A 99 -12.89 3.49 -8.32
C CYS A 99 -12.37 2.94 -6.98
N SER A 100 -12.21 1.62 -6.89
CA SER A 100 -11.68 0.96 -5.70
C SER A 100 -10.23 1.37 -5.44
N SER A 101 -9.38 1.42 -6.47
CA SER A 101 -8.00 1.91 -6.38
C SER A 101 -7.93 3.38 -5.99
N PHE A 102 -8.75 4.23 -6.62
CA PHE A 102 -8.81 5.67 -6.34
C PHE A 102 -9.09 5.94 -4.86
N VAL A 103 -10.15 5.35 -4.30
CA VAL A 103 -10.53 5.57 -2.90
C VAL A 103 -9.47 5.01 -1.95
N SER A 104 -8.94 3.82 -2.23
CA SER A 104 -7.83 3.23 -1.45
C SER A 104 -6.60 4.13 -1.40
N ASP A 105 -6.23 4.75 -2.52
CA ASP A 105 -5.08 5.63 -2.58
C ASP A 105 -5.34 6.93 -1.81
N CYS A 106 -6.52 7.54 -1.95
CA CYS A 106 -6.90 8.70 -1.15
C CYS A 106 -6.84 8.42 0.36
N CYS A 107 -7.34 7.25 0.80
CA CYS A 107 -7.35 6.87 2.22
C CYS A 107 -5.97 6.49 2.76
N SER A 108 -5.11 5.87 1.94
CA SER A 108 -3.83 5.31 2.40
C SER A 108 -2.61 6.19 2.12
N ASN A 109 -2.74 7.28 1.33
CA ASN A 109 -1.57 8.02 0.85
C ASN A 109 -0.75 8.64 1.98
N SER A 110 -1.37 9.28 2.96
CA SER A 110 -0.64 9.93 4.08
C SER A 110 0.21 8.93 4.87
N ILE A 111 -0.34 7.75 5.15
CA ILE A 111 0.39 6.67 5.83
C ILE A 111 1.58 6.22 4.99
N ARG A 112 1.41 6.11 3.66
CA ARG A 112 2.51 5.76 2.75
C ARG A 112 3.59 6.84 2.71
N VAL A 113 3.20 8.12 2.68
CA VAL A 113 4.14 9.24 2.73
C VAL A 113 4.96 9.20 4.02
N ILE A 114 4.29 9.02 5.18
CA ILE A 114 4.97 8.88 6.48
C ILE A 114 5.89 7.65 6.49
N LYS A 115 5.42 6.50 6.00
CA LYS A 115 6.19 5.27 5.91
C LYS A 115 7.48 5.49 5.12
N THR A 116 7.36 6.02 3.89
CA THR A 116 8.51 6.24 3.01
C THR A 116 9.48 7.26 3.60
N ALA A 117 8.99 8.38 4.15
CA ALA A 117 9.84 9.37 4.80
C ALA A 117 10.61 8.78 5.99
N LYS A 118 9.95 7.97 6.82
CA LYS A 118 10.61 7.26 7.92
C LYS A 118 11.63 6.23 7.45
N GLN A 119 11.32 5.47 6.40
CA GLN A 119 12.21 4.44 5.85
C GLN A 119 13.43 5.04 5.14
N ALA A 120 13.30 6.22 4.54
CA ALA A 120 14.39 6.94 3.89
C ALA A 120 15.29 7.71 4.86
N SER A 121 14.86 7.92 6.12
CA SER A 121 15.67 8.62 7.11
C SER A 121 16.87 7.79 7.55
N THR A 122 18.05 8.40 7.52
CA THR A 122 19.32 7.78 7.95
C THR A 122 19.46 7.72 9.46
N VAL A 123 18.68 8.52 10.18
CA VAL A 123 18.66 8.57 11.65
C VAL A 123 17.35 7.98 12.20
N PRO A 124 17.38 7.32 13.37
CA PRO A 124 16.16 6.80 13.98
C PRO A 124 15.19 7.94 14.32
N VAL A 125 14.09 8.06 13.57
CA VAL A 125 13.04 9.06 13.80
C VAL A 125 11.72 8.40 14.21
N THR A 126 11.00 9.04 15.14
CA THR A 126 9.66 8.63 15.53
C THR A 126 8.65 9.01 14.44
N TYR A 127 7.46 8.38 14.43
CA TYR A 127 6.42 8.74 13.45
C TYR A 127 5.95 10.19 13.63
N THR A 128 5.87 10.65 14.88
CA THR A 128 5.50 12.04 15.21
C THR A 128 6.52 13.04 14.69
N ALA A 129 7.82 12.74 14.84
CA ALA A 129 8.88 13.60 14.30
C ALA A 129 8.81 13.70 12.77
N VAL A 130 8.58 12.57 12.08
CA VAL A 130 8.43 12.55 10.61
C VAL A 130 7.23 13.38 10.16
N VAL A 131 6.09 13.25 10.82
CA VAL A 131 4.89 14.04 10.51
C VAL A 131 5.17 15.53 10.70
N GLN A 132 5.78 15.92 11.83
CA GLN A 132 6.13 17.31 12.11
C GLN A 132 7.11 17.86 11.07
N GLU A 133 8.11 17.08 10.66
CA GLU A 133 9.07 17.50 9.65
C GLU A 133 8.42 17.72 8.28
N ILE A 134 7.55 16.81 7.85
CA ILE A 134 6.81 16.94 6.58
C ILE A 134 5.90 18.16 6.63
N ILE A 135 5.14 18.36 7.72
CA ILE A 135 4.24 19.52 7.84
C ILE A 135 5.05 20.82 7.84
N LYS A 136 6.21 20.86 8.49
CA LYS A 136 7.09 22.05 8.48
C LYS A 136 7.65 22.35 7.09
N LYS A 137 8.00 21.34 6.29
CA LYS A 137 8.62 21.51 4.97
C LYS A 137 7.60 21.74 3.85
N ASP A 138 6.52 20.97 3.84
CA ASP A 138 5.60 20.84 2.71
C ASP A 138 4.13 21.07 3.10
N GLY A 139 3.87 21.40 4.36
CA GLY A 139 2.52 21.57 4.89
C GLY A 139 1.71 20.29 4.96
N VAL A 140 0.43 20.45 5.31
CA VAL A 140 -0.56 19.36 5.31
C VAL A 140 -0.81 18.84 3.89
N ALA A 141 -0.69 19.72 2.88
CA ALA A 141 -0.78 19.34 1.48
C ALA A 141 0.31 18.34 1.08
N GLY A 142 1.55 18.52 1.54
CA GLY A 142 2.63 17.56 1.32
C GLY A 142 2.39 16.22 2.03
N LEU A 143 1.84 16.25 3.25
CA LEU A 143 1.49 15.03 3.98
C LEU A 143 0.41 14.21 3.25
N MET A 144 -0.61 14.88 2.73
CA MET A 144 -1.77 14.22 2.13
C MET A 144 -1.63 13.94 0.63
N GLY A 145 -0.92 14.79 -0.10
CA GLY A 145 -0.91 14.81 -1.57
C GLY A 145 0.40 14.36 -2.22
N ARG A 146 1.51 14.24 -1.46
CA ARG A 146 2.82 13.87 -2.05
C ARG A 146 2.74 12.54 -2.78
N GLY A 147 3.08 12.58 -4.07
CA GLY A 147 3.07 11.42 -4.98
C GLY A 147 1.68 10.82 -5.26
N LEU A 148 0.59 11.47 -4.83
CA LEU A 148 -0.76 10.95 -5.00
C LEU A 148 -1.15 10.87 -6.48
N GLY A 149 -0.88 11.91 -7.28
CA GLY A 149 -1.25 11.93 -8.70
C GLY A 149 -0.66 10.76 -9.48
N THR A 150 0.64 10.48 -9.31
CA THR A 150 1.29 9.33 -9.94
C THR A 150 0.68 8.01 -9.49
N LYS A 151 0.40 7.85 -8.18
CA LYS A 151 -0.23 6.64 -7.65
C LYS A 151 -1.63 6.41 -8.21
N LEU A 152 -2.46 7.46 -8.29
CA LEU A 152 -3.80 7.36 -8.83
C LEU A 152 -3.78 6.83 -10.27
N VAL A 153 -2.83 7.28 -11.09
CA VAL A 153 -2.67 6.77 -12.46
C VAL A 153 -2.18 5.33 -12.46
N THR A 154 -1.05 5.03 -11.78
CA THR A 154 -0.43 3.70 -11.84
C THR A 154 -1.32 2.63 -11.21
N ASN A 155 -1.89 2.91 -10.03
CA ASN A 155 -2.75 1.98 -9.32
C ASN A 155 -4.18 1.94 -9.89
N GLY A 156 -4.62 3.02 -10.55
CA GLY A 156 -5.85 3.01 -11.35
C GLY A 156 -5.74 2.01 -12.49
N ILE A 157 -4.66 2.07 -13.27
CA ILE A 157 -4.36 1.09 -14.33
C ILE A 157 -4.23 -0.32 -13.75
N GLN A 158 -3.47 -0.48 -12.65
CA GLN A 158 -3.34 -1.77 -11.98
C GLN A 158 -4.70 -2.31 -11.50
N GLY A 159 -5.57 -1.45 -10.97
CA GLY A 159 -6.91 -1.80 -10.49
C GLY A 159 -7.84 -2.25 -11.62
N ILE A 160 -7.75 -1.60 -12.78
CA ILE A 160 -8.44 -2.01 -14.01
C ILE A 160 -7.98 -3.41 -14.41
N LEU A 161 -6.66 -3.61 -14.57
CA LEU A 161 -6.09 -4.89 -14.97
C LEU A 161 -6.45 -6.01 -14.00
N PHE A 162 -6.28 -5.76 -12.70
CA PHE A 162 -6.62 -6.73 -11.66
C PHE A 162 -8.08 -7.16 -11.75
N SER A 163 -9.01 -6.20 -11.86
CA SER A 163 -10.44 -6.50 -11.86
C SER A 163 -10.90 -7.19 -13.14
N VAL A 164 -10.32 -6.83 -14.29
CA VAL A 164 -10.57 -7.48 -15.58
C VAL A 164 -10.05 -8.92 -15.58
N LEU A 165 -8.79 -9.14 -15.18
CA LEU A 165 -8.19 -10.48 -15.12
C LEU A 165 -8.90 -11.35 -14.09
N TRP A 166 -9.23 -10.80 -12.93
CA TRP A 166 -10.01 -11.50 -11.90
C TRP A 166 -11.37 -11.95 -12.45
N ARG A 167 -12.03 -11.11 -13.26
CA ARG A 167 -13.33 -11.45 -13.86
C ARG A 167 -13.22 -12.46 -15.01
N LEU A 168 -12.08 -12.55 -15.68
CA LEU A 168 -11.83 -13.55 -16.71
C LEU A 168 -11.49 -14.92 -16.12
N GLY A 169 -10.88 -14.96 -14.93
CA GLY A 169 -10.60 -16.19 -14.20
C GLY A 169 -11.79 -16.78 -13.43
N GLN A 170 -12.93 -16.07 -13.39
CA GLN A 170 -14.19 -16.50 -12.77
C GLN A 170 -15.22 -16.92 -13.83
#